data_AF-A0A7S1H0U5-F1
#
_entry.id   AF-A0A7S1H0U5-F1
#
_cell.length_a   1.000
_cell.length_b   1.000
_cell.length_c   1.000
_cell.angle_alpha   90.00
_cell.angle_beta   90.00
_cell.angle_gamma   90.00
#
_symmetry.space_group_name_H-M   'P 1'
#
loop_
_entity.id
_entity.type
_entity.pdbx_description
1 polymer ?
#
loop_
_entity_poly.entity_id
_entity_poly.type
_entity_poly.pdbx_seq_one_letter_code
_entity_poly.pdbx_strand_id
1 'polypeptide(L)'
;RDVRGLMVRGVNGDSDTGWQVISDKPNTKIWRREVGAAGNGGVLVQQGSQGYVYRAAAFFEDPMDLVFGAITNIGNRMEWDSTCKEMRRIRWLESQGTDVIYWRVSFPYPLADRDYVYYRRLYGEDGGRHRFMISRG
;
A
#
# COMPACT_ATOMS: atom_id res chain seq x y z
N ARG A 1 19.46 -24.08 9.94
CA ARG A 1 18.11 -24.17 10.54
C ARG A 1 17.16 -23.54 9.54
N ASP A 2 16.43 -24.39 8.85
CA ASP A 2 15.63 -24.09 7.66
C ASP A 2 14.32 -23.43 8.11
N VAL A 3 14.28 -22.10 8.13
CA VAL A 3 13.06 -21.34 8.41
C VAL A 3 12.49 -20.97 7.05
N ARG A 4 11.74 -21.90 6.47
CA ARG A 4 10.77 -21.62 5.41
C ARG A 4 9.76 -20.63 5.99
N GLY A 5 10.12 -19.35 5.89
CA GLY A 5 9.27 -18.22 6.24
C GLY A 5 7.95 -18.44 5.54
N LEU A 6 6.88 -18.34 6.32
CA LEU A 6 5.51 -18.59 5.94
C LEU A 6 5.11 -17.61 4.82
N MET A 7 5.55 -17.86 3.58
CA MET A 7 4.72 -17.52 2.43
C MET A 7 3.39 -18.17 2.76
N VAL A 8 2.35 -17.35 2.81
CA VAL A 8 0.96 -17.82 2.80
C VAL A 8 0.93 -18.98 1.84
N ARG A 9 0.85 -20.21 2.40
CA ARG A 9 0.78 -21.45 1.64
C ARG A 9 -0.19 -21.16 0.51
N GLY A 10 0.28 -21.34 -0.73
CA GLY A 10 -0.46 -20.98 -1.93
C GLY A 10 -1.94 -21.24 -1.69
N VAL A 11 -2.72 -20.15 -1.61
CA VAL A 11 -4.15 -20.27 -1.70
C VAL A 11 -4.37 -20.74 -3.13
N ASN A 12 -4.44 -22.05 -3.31
CA ASN A 12 -4.91 -22.74 -4.51
C ASN A 12 -6.39 -22.37 -4.70
N GLY A 13 -6.63 -21.10 -5.03
CA GLY A 13 -7.95 -20.47 -5.12
C GLY A 13 -7.94 -19.02 -5.63
N ASP A 14 -6.78 -18.42 -5.96
CA ASP A 14 -6.74 -17.04 -6.46
C ASP A 14 -7.38 -16.89 -7.86
N SER A 15 -7.44 -17.96 -8.67
CA SER A 15 -8.11 -17.94 -9.98
C SER A 15 -9.63 -17.77 -9.88
N ASP A 16 -10.26 -18.24 -8.78
CA ASP A 16 -11.72 -18.17 -8.59
C ASP A 16 -12.20 -16.79 -8.08
N THR A 17 -11.28 -15.88 -7.73
CA THR A 17 -11.60 -14.59 -7.09
C THR A 17 -11.38 -13.37 -8.00
N GLY A 18 -10.97 -13.61 -9.26
CA GLY A 18 -10.69 -12.58 -10.26
C GLY A 18 -9.32 -11.89 -10.13
N TRP A 19 -8.44 -12.35 -9.22
CA TRP A 19 -7.09 -11.81 -9.10
C TRP A 19 -6.16 -12.36 -10.20
N GLN A 20 -5.44 -11.47 -10.85
CA GLN A 20 -4.46 -11.77 -11.89
C GLN A 20 -3.07 -11.40 -11.39
N VAL A 21 -2.12 -12.35 -11.47
CA VAL A 21 -0.70 -12.06 -11.22
C VAL A 21 -0.15 -11.22 -12.37
N ILE A 22 0.42 -10.05 -12.06
CA ILE A 22 1.03 -9.15 -13.05
C ILE A 22 2.54 -8.98 -12.88
N SER A 23 3.09 -9.40 -11.74
CA SER A 23 4.53 -9.49 -11.53
C SER A 23 4.84 -10.59 -10.53
N ASP A 24 5.80 -11.44 -10.86
CA ASP A 24 6.33 -12.50 -10.00
C ASP A 24 7.86 -12.45 -10.04
N LYS A 25 8.47 -11.89 -9.00
CA LYS A 25 9.92 -11.73 -8.83
C LYS A 25 10.33 -12.41 -7.52
N PRO A 26 11.62 -12.75 -7.31
CA PRO A 26 12.05 -13.57 -6.18
C PRO A 26 11.52 -13.14 -4.80
N ASN A 27 11.46 -11.83 -4.52
CA ASN A 27 11.00 -11.30 -3.23
C ASN A 27 9.73 -10.46 -3.31
N THR A 28 9.12 -10.33 -4.50
CA THR A 28 7.94 -9.49 -4.69
C THR A 28 6.93 -10.14 -5.63
N LYS A 29 5.66 -10.06 -5.25
CA LYS A 29 4.55 -10.50 -6.10
C LYS A 29 3.46 -9.44 -6.12
N ILE A 30 2.94 -9.17 -7.31
CA ILE A 30 1.91 -8.16 -7.54
C ILE A 30 0.74 -8.80 -8.28
N TRP A 31 -0.45 -8.54 -7.77
CA TRP A 31 -1.71 -8.93 -8.37
C TRP A 31 -2.56 -7.70 -8.67
N ARG A 32 -3.42 -7.79 -9.67
CA ARG A 32 -4.51 -6.84 -9.91
C ARG A 32 -5.83 -7.56 -10.05
N ARG A 33 -6.92 -6.86 -9.80
CA ARG A 33 -8.28 -7.29 -10.12
C ARG A 33 -9.08 -6.10 -10.61
N GLU A 34 -9.88 -6.30 -11.64
CA GLU A 34 -10.79 -5.25 -12.13
C GLU A 34 -11.86 -4.95 -11.09
N VAL A 35 -12.21 -3.67 -10.95
CA VAL A 35 -13.33 -3.24 -10.11
C VAL A 35 -14.61 -3.43 -10.91
N GLY A 36 -15.42 -4.41 -10.52
CA GLY A 36 -16.71 -4.65 -11.14
C GLY A 36 -17.70 -3.49 -10.92
N ALA A 37 -18.81 -3.51 -11.65
CA ALA A 37 -19.84 -2.45 -11.62
C ALA A 37 -20.44 -2.18 -10.23
N ALA A 38 -20.39 -3.15 -9.31
CA ALA A 38 -20.84 -3.01 -7.92
C ALA A 38 -19.81 -2.34 -6.98
N GLY A 39 -18.62 -1.99 -7.51
CA GLY A 39 -17.51 -1.46 -6.72
C GLY A 39 -16.79 -2.53 -5.90
N ASN A 40 -15.72 -2.13 -5.21
CA ASN A 40 -15.00 -2.97 -4.25
C ASN A 40 -14.66 -2.12 -3.01
N GLY A 41 -15.35 -2.36 -1.89
CA GLY A 41 -14.93 -1.87 -0.57
C GLY A 41 -14.61 -0.37 -0.47
N GLY A 42 -15.31 0.48 -1.23
CA GLY A 42 -15.11 1.93 -1.23
C GLY A 42 -14.40 2.52 -2.46
N VAL A 43 -13.99 1.70 -3.44
CA VAL A 43 -13.48 2.21 -4.74
C VAL A 43 -14.65 2.45 -5.68
N LEU A 44 -14.99 3.72 -5.90
CA LEU A 44 -15.92 4.15 -6.94
C LEU A 44 -15.15 4.40 -8.22
N VAL A 45 -15.52 3.69 -9.28
CA VAL A 45 -15.00 3.95 -10.63
C VAL A 45 -16.06 4.75 -11.36
N GLN A 46 -15.67 5.86 -11.98
CA GLN A 46 -16.57 6.65 -12.80
C GLN A 46 -17.23 5.77 -13.86
N GLN A 47 -18.53 5.94 -14.09
CA GLN A 47 -19.25 5.19 -15.11
C GLN A 47 -18.56 5.33 -16.48
N GLY A 48 -18.27 4.20 -17.13
CA GLY A 48 -17.54 4.16 -18.41
C GLY A 48 -16.01 4.07 -18.27
N SER A 49 -15.47 4.14 -17.06
CA SER A 49 -14.05 3.93 -16.78
C SER A 49 -13.77 2.51 -16.29
N GLN A 50 -12.57 2.01 -16.58
CA GLN A 50 -12.05 0.79 -15.95
C GLN A 50 -11.20 1.17 -14.74
N GLY A 51 -11.41 0.49 -13.63
CA GLY A 51 -10.60 0.64 -12.42
C GLY A 51 -10.04 -0.69 -11.99
N TYR A 52 -8.90 -0.67 -11.31
CA TYR A 52 -8.24 -1.86 -10.79
C TYR A 52 -7.90 -1.67 -9.33
N VAL A 53 -8.06 -2.73 -8.54
CA VAL A 53 -7.46 -2.85 -7.21
C VAL A 53 -6.19 -3.66 -7.33
N TYR A 54 -5.16 -3.24 -6.60
CA TYR A 54 -3.85 -3.89 -6.61
C TYR A 54 -3.54 -4.46 -5.23
N ARG A 55 -2.86 -5.61 -5.23
CA ARG A 55 -2.23 -6.22 -4.06
C ARG A 55 -0.75 -6.39 -4.37
N ALA A 56 0.11 -6.02 -3.43
CA ALA A 56 1.53 -6.30 -3.50
C ALA A 56 1.95 -7.02 -2.21
N ALA A 57 2.79 -8.03 -2.36
CA ALA A 57 3.46 -8.71 -1.25
C ALA A 57 4.96 -8.66 -1.49
N ALA A 58 5.71 -8.39 -0.42
CA ALA A 58 7.16 -8.34 -0.44
C ALA A 58 7.72 -9.01 0.82
N PHE A 59 8.90 -9.60 0.69
CA PHE A 59 9.67 -10.16 1.81
C PHE A 59 10.84 -9.23 2.16
N PHE A 60 11.05 -9.03 3.45
CA PHE A 60 12.15 -8.25 4.02
C PHE A 60 12.85 -9.09 5.08
N GLU A 61 14.18 -9.00 5.12
CA GLU A 61 15.01 -9.69 6.13
C GLU A 61 15.11 -8.88 7.44
N ASP A 62 14.86 -7.57 7.35
CA ASP A 62 14.93 -6.65 8.48
C ASP A 62 13.79 -6.82 9.49
N PRO A 63 14.01 -6.47 10.77
CA PRO A 63 12.97 -6.42 11.79
C PRO A 63 11.74 -5.59 11.39
N MET A 64 10.55 -6.08 11.77
CA MET A 64 9.25 -5.45 11.46
C MET A 64 9.21 -3.96 11.80
N ASP A 65 9.73 -3.56 12.97
CA ASP A 65 9.68 -2.15 13.40
C ASP A 65 10.57 -1.24 12.53
N LEU A 66 11.68 -1.75 11.98
CA LEU A 66 12.53 -0.99 11.04
C LEU A 66 11.85 -0.84 9.68
N VAL A 67 11.32 -1.94 9.14
CA VAL A 67 10.61 -1.92 7.85
C VAL A 67 9.36 -1.03 7.94
N PHE A 68 8.56 -1.21 8.98
CA PHE A 68 7.36 -0.41 9.18
C PHE A 68 7.70 1.06 9.45
N GLY A 69 8.76 1.34 10.22
CA GLY A 69 9.27 2.70 10.40
C GLY A 69 9.67 3.36 9.09
N ALA A 70 10.43 2.67 8.24
CA ALA A 70 10.86 3.18 6.94
C ALA A 70 9.69 3.47 5.97
N ILE A 71 8.64 2.62 6.00
CA ILE A 71 7.44 2.79 5.15
C ILE A 71 6.54 3.93 5.65
N THR A 72 6.42 4.09 6.97
CA THR A 72 5.46 5.03 7.58
C THR A 72 6.05 6.40 7.89
N ASN A 73 7.36 6.51 8.07
CA ASN A 73 8.01 7.78 8.33
C ASN A 73 7.93 8.69 7.09
N ILE A 74 7.41 9.90 7.30
CA ILE A 74 7.22 10.91 6.26
C ILE A 74 8.55 11.41 5.71
N GLY A 75 9.56 11.60 6.57
CA GLY A 75 10.88 12.10 6.18
C GLY A 75 11.65 11.11 5.30
N ASN A 76 11.56 9.81 5.65
CA ASN A 76 12.30 8.77 4.93
C ASN A 76 11.71 8.49 3.54
N ARG A 77 10.47 8.93 3.26
CA ARG A 77 9.80 8.58 1.99
C ARG A 77 10.56 9.09 0.78
N MET A 78 11.12 10.30 0.85
CA MET A 78 11.90 10.88 -0.25
C MET A 78 13.27 10.22 -0.44
N GLU A 79 13.76 9.47 0.55
CA GLU A 79 15.06 8.78 0.46
C GLU A 79 14.98 7.54 -0.44
N TRP A 80 13.87 6.79 -0.36
CA TRP A 80 13.73 5.52 -1.07
C TRP A 80 12.71 5.55 -2.22
N ASP A 81 11.73 6.46 -2.20
CA ASP A 81 10.75 6.61 -3.27
C ASP A 81 11.17 7.75 -4.21
N SER A 82 11.85 7.38 -5.30
CA SER A 82 12.33 8.32 -6.31
C SER A 82 11.21 9.12 -7.01
N THR A 83 9.95 8.72 -6.85
CA THR A 83 8.80 9.44 -7.42
C THR A 83 8.24 10.47 -6.45
N CYS A 84 8.56 10.38 -5.16
CA CYS A 84 8.07 11.29 -4.14
C CYS A 84 8.75 12.67 -4.28
N LYS A 85 7.98 13.69 -4.67
CA LYS A 85 8.46 15.08 -4.80
C LYS A 85 8.31 15.87 -3.50
N GLU A 86 7.25 15.61 -2.75
CA GLU A 86 6.99 16.24 -1.45
C GLU A 86 6.11 15.32 -0.62
N MET A 87 6.40 15.18 0.66
CA MET A 87 5.49 14.54 1.61
C MET A 87 5.55 15.28 2.95
N ARG A 88 4.39 15.67 3.49
CA ARG A 88 4.33 16.36 4.79
C ARG A 88 3.03 16.08 5.53
N ARG A 89 3.12 16.11 6.86
CA ARG A 89 1.94 16.13 7.73
C ARG A 89 1.29 17.51 7.64
N ILE A 90 0.03 17.56 7.24
CA ILE A 90 -0.80 18.77 7.29
C ILE A 90 -1.26 19.02 8.72
N ARG A 91 -1.80 18.00 9.39
CA ARG A 91 -2.26 18.07 10.79
C ARG A 91 -2.29 16.71 11.48
N TRP A 92 -2.23 16.73 12.80
CA TRP A 92 -2.50 15.58 13.66
C TRP A 92 -3.90 15.70 14.28
N LEU A 93 -4.70 14.65 14.19
CA LEU A 93 -6.01 14.54 14.84
C LEU A 93 -5.86 13.67 16.09
N GLU A 94 -5.49 14.30 17.20
CA GLU A 94 -5.15 13.61 18.44
C GLU A 94 -6.27 12.69 18.96
N SER A 95 -7.51 13.18 18.96
CA SER A 95 -8.70 12.41 19.38
C SER A 95 -8.98 11.16 18.54
N GLN A 96 -8.34 11.04 17.36
CA GLN A 96 -8.53 9.93 16.43
C GLN A 96 -7.24 9.15 16.15
N GLY A 97 -6.12 9.56 16.74
CA GLY A 97 -4.81 8.99 16.41
C GLY A 97 -4.49 9.01 14.91
N THR A 98 -4.88 10.10 14.21
CA THR A 98 -4.85 10.15 12.73
C THR A 98 -3.98 11.28 12.19
N ASP A 99 -3.10 10.96 11.25
CA ASP A 99 -2.37 11.94 10.45
C ASP A 99 -3.21 12.38 9.24
N VAL A 100 -3.22 13.67 8.93
CA VAL A 100 -3.63 14.16 7.60
C VAL A 100 -2.37 14.50 6.84
N ILE A 101 -2.19 13.91 5.66
CA ILE A 101 -0.93 13.95 4.91
C ILE A 101 -1.18 14.50 3.52
N TYR A 102 -0.28 15.39 3.09
CA TYR A 102 -0.10 15.77 1.71
C TYR A 102 1.06 14.99 1.11
N TRP A 103 0.86 14.46 -0.10
CA TRP A 103 1.89 13.72 -0.84
C TRP A 103 1.81 14.05 -2.33
N ARG A 104 2.92 14.54 -2.89
CA ARG A 104 3.08 14.85 -4.29
C ARG A 104 4.01 13.85 -4.98
N VAL A 105 3.56 13.32 -6.11
CA VAL A 105 4.24 12.24 -6.85
C VAL A 105 4.49 12.65 -8.29
N SER A 106 5.70 12.37 -8.76
CA SER A 106 6.08 12.48 -10.17
C SER A 106 5.48 11.34 -10.97
N PHE A 107 4.75 11.67 -12.03
CA PHE A 107 4.26 10.69 -12.99
C PHE A 107 5.09 10.74 -14.28
N PRO A 108 5.18 9.62 -15.03
CA PRO A 108 5.91 9.59 -16.29
C PRO A 108 5.21 10.44 -17.35
N TYR A 109 5.99 11.18 -18.15
CA TYR A 109 5.49 11.97 -19.28
C TYR A 109 4.67 11.09 -20.25
N PRO A 110 3.50 11.54 -20.75
CA PRO A 110 2.94 12.90 -20.67
C PRO A 110 2.00 13.15 -19.49
N LEU A 111 1.96 12.28 -18.49
CA LEU A 111 1.07 12.44 -17.35
C LEU A 111 1.61 13.53 -16.39
N ALA A 112 0.72 14.41 -15.96
CA ALA A 112 1.04 15.41 -14.94
C ALA A 112 1.26 14.73 -13.57
N ASP A 113 2.05 15.41 -12.72
CA ASP A 113 2.21 15.05 -11.31
C ASP A 113 0.86 14.84 -10.62
N ARG A 114 0.85 14.00 -9.58
CA ARG A 114 -0.34 13.75 -8.77
C ARG A 114 -0.16 14.27 -7.36
N ASP A 115 -1.20 14.93 -6.88
CA ASP A 115 -1.33 15.44 -5.53
C ASP A 115 -2.37 14.61 -4.78
N TYR A 116 -1.98 14.09 -3.62
CA TYR A 116 -2.85 13.31 -2.74
C TYR A 116 -2.95 14.00 -1.38
N VAL A 117 -4.17 14.04 -0.85
CA VAL A 117 -4.44 14.37 0.55
C VAL A 117 -5.21 13.22 1.14
N TYR A 118 -4.72 12.66 2.25
CA TYR A 118 -5.37 11.51 2.87
C TYR A 118 -5.19 11.47 4.39
N TYR A 119 -6.14 10.83 5.05
CA TYR A 119 -6.05 10.42 6.45
C TYR A 119 -5.23 9.14 6.55
N ARG A 120 -4.35 9.02 7.54
CA ARG A 120 -3.54 7.84 7.81
C ARG A 120 -3.59 7.46 9.28
N ARG A 121 -3.84 6.18 9.56
CA ARG A 121 -3.78 5.58 10.90
C ARG A 121 -2.85 4.39 10.93
N LEU A 122 -2.12 4.24 12.03
CA LEU A 122 -1.22 3.12 12.29
C LEU A 122 -1.81 2.26 13.41
N TYR A 123 -1.77 0.94 13.23
CA TYR A 123 -2.25 -0.04 14.19
C TYR A 123 -1.19 -1.08 14.45
N GLY A 124 -1.17 -1.63 15.66
CA GLY A 124 -0.33 -2.76 16.04
C GLY A 124 -1.14 -3.79 16.81
N GLU A 125 -0.88 -5.08 16.55
CA GLU A 125 -1.52 -6.20 17.21
C GLU A 125 -0.48 -7.20 17.76
N ASP A 126 -0.92 -8.05 18.69
CA ASP A 126 -0.26 -9.26 19.19
C ASP A 126 1.27 -9.18 19.33
N GLY A 127 1.72 -8.48 20.38
CA GLY A 127 3.14 -8.45 20.76
C GLY A 127 4.07 -7.87 19.67
N GLY A 128 3.52 -7.15 18.68
CA GLY A 128 4.29 -6.53 17.59
C GLY A 128 4.44 -7.39 16.34
N ARG A 129 3.77 -8.55 16.26
CA ARG A 129 3.83 -9.43 15.08
C ARG A 129 3.15 -8.84 13.86
N HIS A 130 2.08 -8.07 14.07
CA HIS A 130 1.30 -7.46 13.01
C HIS A 130 1.25 -5.94 13.17
N ARG A 131 1.52 -5.24 12.07
CA ARG A 131 1.45 -3.78 11.95
C ARG A 131 0.62 -3.44 10.72
N PHE A 132 -0.28 -2.48 10.86
CA PHE A 132 -1.13 -2.04 9.76
C PHE A 132 -1.04 -0.52 9.61
N MET A 133 -0.96 -0.07 8.36
CA MET A 133 -1.15 1.32 7.99
C MET A 133 -2.36 1.40 7.08
N ILE A 134 -3.36 2.19 7.47
CA ILE A 134 -4.57 2.39 6.67
C ILE A 134 -4.63 3.85 6.26
N SER A 135 -4.73 4.09 4.96
CA SER A 135 -4.86 5.42 4.37
C SER A 135 -6.14 5.55 3.56
N ARG A 136 -6.84 6.68 3.68
CA ARG A 136 -8.07 6.98 2.94
C ARG A 136 -8.11 8.46 2.52
N GLY A 137 -8.34 8.69 1.24
CA GLY A 137 -8.53 10.02 0.63
C GLY A 137 -9.98 10.27 0.27
#